data_AF-A0A0B1S8D0-F1
#
_entry.id   AF-A0A0B1S8D0-F1
#
_cell.length_a   1.000
_cell.length_b   1.000
_cell.length_c   1.000
_cell.angle_alpha   90.00
_cell.angle_beta   90.00
_cell.angle_gamma   90.00
#
_symmetry.space_group_name_H-M   'P 1'
#
loop_
_entity.id
_entity.type
_entity.pdbx_description
1 polymer ?
#
loop_
_entity_poly.entity_id
_entity_poly.type
_entity_poly.pdbx_seq_one_letter_code
_entity_poly.pdbx_strand_id
1 'polypeptide(L)'
;KGVSALAWLRNIHLLREVDVSRNRNVDDTVVRNLHTALVTSADRTSPPSELESRTKDKDQPQQKLVMYIFDTSITREVQKEVKDWITLC
;
A
#
# COMPACT_ATOMS: atom_id res chain seq x y z
N LYS A 1 5.12 7.96 23.96
CA LYS A 1 4.24 6.86 23.49
C LYS A 1 4.28 6.84 21.97
N GLY A 2 5.30 6.21 21.38
CA GLY A 2 5.67 6.38 19.96
C GLY A 2 5.96 5.07 19.25
N VAL A 3 5.16 4.04 19.51
CA VAL A 3 5.25 2.72 18.89
C VAL A 3 3.85 2.22 18.59
N SER A 4 3.23 2.81 17.56
CA SER A 4 2.01 2.25 16.98
C SER A 4 2.16 2.20 15.46
N ALA A 5 2.63 3.27 14.81
CA ALA A 5 2.84 3.31 13.36
C ALA A 5 3.65 2.12 12.79
N LEU A 6 4.78 1.75 13.43
CA LEU A 6 5.62 0.63 12.95
C LEU A 6 4.94 -0.76 13.06
N ALA A 7 4.03 -0.94 14.02
CA ALA A 7 3.30 -2.21 14.17
C ALA A 7 2.25 -2.37 13.07
N TRP A 8 1.65 -1.27 12.59
CA TRP A 8 0.75 -1.28 11.44
C TRP A 8 1.50 -1.67 10.16
N LEU A 9 2.73 -1.19 9.98
CA LEU A 9 3.55 -1.51 8.80
C LEU A 9 3.86 -3.00 8.66
N ARG A 10 3.93 -3.76 9.76
CA ARG A 10 4.23 -5.20 9.71
C ARG A 10 3.13 -6.00 9.00
N ASN A 11 1.88 -5.61 9.21
CA ASN A 11 0.71 -6.30 8.67
C ASN A 11 0.01 -5.48 7.58
N ILE A 12 0.70 -4.50 7.00
CA ILE A 12 0.11 -3.62 6.00
C ILE A 12 -0.35 -4.37 4.74
N HIS A 13 0.29 -5.50 4.42
CA HIS A 13 -0.14 -6.42 3.37
C HIS A 13 -1.52 -7.07 3.61
N LEU A 14 -2.04 -7.04 4.84
CA LEU A 14 -3.39 -7.52 5.19
C LEU A 14 -4.44 -6.41 5.13
N LEU A 15 -4.03 -5.14 5.03
CA LEU A 15 -4.96 -4.01 4.96
C LEU A 15 -5.62 -3.99 3.57
N ARG A 16 -6.95 -4.11 3.57
CA ARG A 16 -7.78 -4.06 2.35
C ARG A 16 -8.46 -2.72 2.17
N GLU A 17 -8.85 -2.10 3.28
CA GLU A 17 -9.65 -0.90 3.28
C GLU A 17 -9.25 0.00 4.44
N VAL A 18 -9.07 1.29 4.15
CA VAL A 18 -8.77 2.33 5.15
C VAL A 18 -9.57 3.58 4.82
N ASP A 19 -10.40 4.03 5.75
CA ASP A 19 -11.08 5.32 5.64
C ASP A 19 -10.34 6.38 6.47
N VAL A 20 -9.76 7.36 5.76
CA VAL A 20 -9.14 8.55 6.34
C VAL A 20 -9.73 9.83 5.76
N SER A 21 -10.92 9.76 5.16
CA SER A 21 -11.61 10.89 4.52
C SER A 21 -11.83 12.09 5.45
N ARG A 22 -11.94 11.83 6.76
CA ARG A 22 -12.10 12.86 7.80
C ARG A 22 -10.78 13.39 8.35
N ASN A 23 -9.65 12.88 7.90
CA ASN A 23 -8.33 13.27 8.38
C ASN A 23 -7.64 14.22 7.40
N ARG A 24 -7.76 15.53 7.67
CA ARG A 24 -7.14 16.59 6.85
C ARG A 24 -5.61 16.61 6.91
N ASN A 25 -5.00 15.83 7.80
CA ASN A 25 -3.54 15.72 7.91
C ASN A 25 -2.95 14.66 6.98
N VAL A 26 -3.78 13.98 6.17
CA VAL A 26 -3.30 13.06 5.14
C VAL A 26 -2.92 13.88 3.91
N ASP A 27 -1.64 13.87 3.60
CA ASP A 27 -1.02 14.53 2.47
C ASP A 27 -0.37 13.51 1.51
N ASP A 28 0.16 14.02 0.40
CA ASP A 28 0.94 13.26 -0.57
C ASP A 28 2.04 12.40 0.06
N THR A 29 2.73 12.95 1.08
CA THR A 29 3.80 12.26 1.80
C THR A 29 3.31 11.01 2.50
N VAL A 30 2.18 11.09 3.21
CA VAL A 30 1.60 9.93 3.90
C VAL A 30 1.21 8.83 2.91
N VAL A 31 0.61 9.19 1.77
CA VAL A 31 0.19 8.23 0.76
C VAL A 31 1.38 7.55 0.09
N ARG A 32 2.45 8.28 -0.23
CA ARG A 32 3.71 7.69 -0.73
C ARG A 32 4.35 6.75 0.28
N ASN A 33 4.43 7.14 1.55
CA ASN A 33 5.00 6.30 2.59
C ASN A 33 4.22 4.99 2.75
N LEU A 34 2.88 5.06 2.65
CA LEU A 34 2.00 3.90 2.67
C LEU A 34 2.25 2.98 1.47
N HIS A 35 2.39 3.57 0.28
CA HIS A 35 2.75 2.85 -0.94
C HIS A 35 4.10 2.13 -0.80
N THR A 36 5.15 2.82 -0.35
CA THR A 36 6.46 2.21 -0.10
C THR A 36 6.39 1.06 0.89
N ALA A 37 5.59 1.21 1.96
CA ALA A 37 5.41 0.15 2.94
C ALA A 37 4.68 -1.07 2.39
N LEU A 38 3.64 -0.87 1.56
CA LEU A 38 2.94 -1.95 0.86
C LEU A 38 3.89 -2.73 -0.05
N VAL A 39 4.61 -2.03 -0.92
CA VAL A 39 5.62 -2.62 -1.83
C VAL A 39 6.67 -3.42 -1.04
N THR A 40 7.27 -2.81 -0.03
CA THR A 40 8.31 -3.45 0.79
C THR A 40 7.77 -4.66 1.56
N SER A 41 6.50 -4.63 1.99
CA SER A 41 5.88 -5.75 2.70
C SER A 41 5.55 -6.92 1.77
N ALA A 42 5.21 -6.64 0.51
CA ALA A 42 4.98 -7.66 -0.51
C ALA A 42 6.29 -8.39 -0.85
N ASP A 43 7.41 -7.67 -0.98
CA ASP A 43 8.72 -8.27 -1.21
C ASP A 43 9.16 -9.21 -0.07
N ARG A 44 8.87 -8.84 1.18
CA ARG A 44 9.22 -9.67 2.37
C ARG A 44 8.37 -10.94 2.52
N THR A 45 7.22 -11.00 1.87
CA THR A 45 6.32 -12.17 1.93
C THR A 45 6.65 -13.19 0.84
N SER A 46 7.55 -12.85 -0.09
CA SER A 46 8.13 -13.80 -1.03
C SER A 46 9.23 -14.58 -0.31
N PRO A 47 9.08 -15.90 -0.06
CA PRO A 47 10.18 -16.68 0.48
C PRO A 47 11.35 -16.67 -0.51
N PRO A 48 12.62 -16.75 -0.04
CA PRO A 48 13.73 -17.08 -0.92
C PRO A 48 13.55 -18.53 -1.35
N SER A 49 12.79 -18.76 -2.42
CA SER A 49 12.74 -20.08 -3.04
C SER A 49 14.05 -20.26 -3.79
N GLU A 50 14.93 -21.04 -3.16
CA GLU A 50 16.03 -21.72 -3.83
C GLU A 50 15.54 -22.31 -5.17
N LEU A 51 16.37 -22.11 -6.19
CA LEU A 51 16.46 -22.87 -7.44
C LEU A 51 15.21 -23.01 -8.33
N GLU A 52 15.45 -22.59 -9.58
CA GLU A 52 14.97 -23.21 -10.80
C GLU A 52 13.50 -23.00 -11.22
N SER A 53 13.38 -22.24 -12.31
CA SER A 53 12.62 -22.63 -13.49
C SER A 53 11.17 -23.06 -13.27
N ARG A 54 10.24 -22.12 -13.50
CA ARG A 54 9.14 -22.25 -14.47
C ARG A 54 8.13 -21.11 -14.29
N THR A 55 7.95 -20.37 -15.36
CA THR A 55 6.73 -19.67 -15.80
C THR A 55 5.50 -20.06 -14.98
N LYS A 56 5.02 -19.19 -14.07
CA LYS A 56 3.68 -19.33 -13.46
C LYS A 56 3.04 -17.96 -13.21
N ASP A 57 1.94 -17.78 -13.91
CA ASP A 57 0.73 -17.07 -13.54
C ASP A 57 0.80 -15.61 -13.07
N LYS A 58 0.66 -14.73 -14.07
CA LYS A 58 -0.05 -13.46 -13.95
C LYS A 58 -1.54 -13.69 -13.62
N ASP A 59 -1.92 -14.18 -12.44
CA ASP A 59 -3.35 -14.14 -12.03
C ASP A 59 -3.60 -14.37 -10.53
N GLN A 60 -2.70 -13.90 -9.66
CA GLN A 60 -3.08 -13.65 -8.28
C GLN A 60 -3.45 -12.17 -8.18
N PRO A 61 -4.69 -11.80 -7.81
CA PRO A 61 -5.04 -10.40 -7.64
C PRO A 61 -4.15 -9.86 -6.54
N GLN A 62 -3.15 -9.05 -6.90
CA GLN A 62 -2.45 -8.20 -5.94
C GLN A 62 -3.56 -7.41 -5.24
N GLN A 63 -3.81 -7.75 -3.97
CA GLN A 63 -4.88 -7.13 -3.20
C GLN A 63 -4.50 -5.66 -3.03
N LYS A 64 -5.12 -4.80 -3.83
CA LYS A 64 -4.93 -3.36 -3.74
C LYS A 64 -5.63 -2.83 -2.49
N LEU A 65 -4.97 -1.93 -1.78
CA LEU A 65 -5.56 -1.22 -0.66
C LEU A 65 -6.57 -0.20 -1.20
N VAL A 66 -7.83 -0.27 -0.77
CA VAL A 66 -8.81 0.80 -1.00
C VAL A 66 -8.67 1.83 0.11
N MET A 67 -8.49 3.09 -0.26
CA MET A 67 -8.25 4.16 0.68
C MET A 67 -9.18 5.32 0.39
N TYR A 68 -10.10 5.60 1.31
CA TYR A 68 -11.02 6.74 1.22
C TYR A 68 -10.32 7.97 1.77
N ILE A 69 -10.17 8.97 0.92
CA ILE A 69 -9.48 10.24 1.24
C ILE A 69 -10.37 11.40 0.86
N PHE A 70 -10.04 12.58 1.39
CA PHE A 70 -10.66 13.80 0.91
C PHE A 70 -10.09 14.13 -0.48
N ASP A 71 -10.95 14.32 -1.48
CA ASP A 71 -10.58 14.44 -2.91
C ASP A 71 -9.54 15.54 -3.19
N THR A 72 -9.53 16.62 -2.40
CA THR A 72 -8.56 17.72 -2.54
C THR A 72 -7.23 17.49 -1.82
N SER A 73 -7.06 16.39 -1.09
CA SER A 73 -5.89 16.17 -0.24
C SER A 73 -4.68 15.62 -0.99
N ILE A 74 -4.89 15.02 -2.17
CA ILE A 74 -3.82 14.31 -2.90
C ILE A 74 -3.67 14.82 -4.33
N THR A 75 -2.44 15.08 -4.74
CA THR A 75 -2.14 15.53 -6.10
C THR A 75 -2.32 14.41 -7.12
N ARG A 76 -2.69 14.77 -8.36
CA ARG A 76 -2.87 13.81 -9.46
C ARG A 76 -1.61 13.03 -9.81
N GLU A 77 -0.44 13.60 -9.52
CA GLU A 77 0.85 12.92 -9.71
C GLU A 77 0.97 11.72 -8.77
N VAL A 78 0.70 11.93 -7.48
CA VAL A 78 0.70 10.86 -6.48
C VAL A 78 -0.39 9.84 -6.75
N GLN A 79 -1.59 10.27 -7.16
CA GLN A 79 -2.66 9.34 -7.55
C GLN A 79 -2.24 8.37 -8.65
N LYS A 80 -1.43 8.82 -9.62
CA LYS A 80 -0.89 7.96 -10.68
C LYS A 80 0.22 7.05 -10.15
N GLU A 81 1.10 7.58 -9.31
CA GLU A 81 2.23 6.87 -8.71
C GLU A 81 1.78 5.66 -7.88
N VAL A 82 0.72 5.81 -7.08
CA VAL A 82 0.30 4.77 -6.14
C VAL A 82 -0.75 3.82 -6.68
N LYS A 83 -1.26 4.04 -7.90
CA LYS A 83 -2.39 3.31 -8.50
C LYS A 83 -2.17 1.80 -8.62
N ASP A 84 -0.91 1.38 -8.62
CA ASP A 84 -0.53 -0.02 -8.71
C ASP A 84 -0.91 -0.81 -7.45
N TRP A 85 -0.83 -0.17 -6.27
CA TRP A 85 -1.11 -0.82 -4.98
C TRP A 85 -2.25 -0.19 -4.18
N ILE A 86 -2.63 1.05 -4.46
CA ILE A 86 -3.65 1.80 -3.72
C ILE A 86 -4.71 2.32 -4.70
N THR A 87 -5.98 2.06 -4.37
CA THR A 87 -7.14 2.69 -5.00
C THR A 87 -7.62 3.82 -4.10
N LEU A 88 -7.44 5.06 -4.54
CA LEU A 88 -7.92 6.23 -3.83
C LEU A 88 -9.39 6.48 -4.21
N CYS A 89 -10.25 6.61 -3.20
CA CYS A 89 -11.69 6.84 -3.33
C CYS A 89 -12.13 8.12 -2.62
#